data_AF-V4KQV8-F1
#
_entry.id   AF-V4KQV8-F1
#
_cell.length_a   1.000
_cell.length_b   1.000
_cell.length_c   1.000
_cell.angle_alpha   90.00
_cell.angle_beta   90.00
_cell.angle_gamma   90.00
#
_symmetry.space_group_name_H-M   'P 1'
#
loop_
_entity.id
_entity.type
_entity.pdbx_description
1 polymer ?
#
loop_
_entity_poly.entity_id
_entity_poly.type
_entity_poly.pdbx_seq_one_letter_code
_entity_poly.pdbx_strand_id
1 'polypeptide(L)'
;MKTFYSLRRFYHVETLFSGTLALAGRNQETTGFAWWAGNARLINLSGKLLGAHYSRISILGAHMIPGLQEGGCSICLFGGIWHILTKPFAWTCCALVWSGEAYLSYSLAALSVCGFIACCFVVFTNTAYPSKFTFLVRDQRLGAKVESAQGRTCLGKYLMHSPTGEVIFGGETMHFWDLRAPWLEPLRGPNGLDLSRLKKDIQPWQERHSAEYMTHAPLGSLNSVGGVANEINAVNYVSPRSWLSTSHFVLGFFIFVVHLWHAGRA
;
A
#
# COMPACT_ATOMS: atom_id res chain seq x y z
N MET A 1 27.45 36.94 -36.36
CA MET A 1 26.24 36.08 -36.27
C MET A 1 26.39 34.93 -37.25
N LYS A 2 26.50 33.68 -36.78
CA LYS A 2 26.42 32.48 -37.63
C LYS A 2 25.11 31.77 -37.29
N THR A 3 24.15 31.81 -38.20
CA THR A 3 22.87 31.09 -38.14
C THR A 3 23.12 29.66 -38.63
N PHE A 4 23.00 28.67 -37.74
CA PHE A 4 22.98 27.25 -38.10
C PHE A 4 21.55 26.83 -38.45
N TYR A 5 21.26 26.59 -39.73
CA TYR A 5 20.05 25.90 -40.15
C TYR A 5 20.32 24.39 -40.20
N SER A 6 19.61 23.64 -39.35
CA SER A 6 19.59 22.17 -39.35
C SER A 6 18.66 21.67 -40.46
N LEU A 7 19.21 20.90 -41.40
CA LEU A 7 18.47 20.25 -42.49
C LEU A 7 17.58 19.13 -41.93
N ARG A 8 16.25 19.36 -41.90
CA ARG A 8 15.27 18.27 -41.75
C ARG A 8 15.39 17.32 -42.95
N ARG A 9 15.97 16.14 -42.75
CA ARG A 9 15.79 15.01 -43.68
C ARG A 9 14.48 14.29 -43.33
N PHE A 10 13.49 14.48 -44.18
CA PHE A 10 12.41 13.51 -44.35
C PHE A 10 13.05 12.23 -44.91
N TYR A 11 12.82 11.09 -44.26
CA TYR A 11 13.10 9.79 -44.84
C TYR A 11 11.80 9.04 -45.09
N HIS A 12 11.72 8.49 -46.30
CA HIS A 12 10.69 7.60 -46.79
C HIS A 12 10.72 6.29 -45.97
N VAL A 13 9.57 5.84 -45.47
CA VAL A 13 9.43 4.53 -44.81
C VAL A 13 9.28 3.48 -45.91
N GLU A 14 10.37 2.79 -46.24
CA GLU A 14 10.29 1.52 -46.96
C GLU A 14 10.40 0.36 -45.98
N THR A 15 9.35 -0.46 -45.94
CA THR A 15 9.35 -1.76 -45.27
C THR A 15 10.11 -2.76 -46.16
N LEU A 16 11.42 -2.91 -45.94
CA LEU A 16 12.20 -3.93 -46.65
C LEU A 16 12.20 -5.25 -45.89
N PHE A 17 11.15 -6.03 -46.20
CA PHE A 17 11.12 -7.48 -46.10
C PHE A 17 11.93 -8.04 -47.28
N SER A 18 13.26 -7.98 -47.23
CA SER A 18 14.13 -8.75 -48.14
C SER A 18 15.55 -8.77 -47.60
N GLY A 19 16.11 -9.97 -47.51
CA GLY A 19 17.42 -10.23 -46.93
C GLY A 19 18.58 -9.61 -47.70
N THR A 20 19.76 -9.77 -47.10
CA THR A 20 21.10 -9.43 -47.63
C THR A 20 21.67 -8.07 -47.21
N LEU A 21 21.76 -7.80 -45.90
CA LEU A 21 22.88 -7.00 -45.37
C LEU A 21 23.13 -7.36 -43.90
N ALA A 22 24.18 -8.15 -43.67
CA ALA A 22 24.60 -8.58 -42.34
C ALA A 22 25.27 -7.41 -41.57
N LEU A 23 24.47 -6.65 -40.82
CA LEU A 23 24.96 -5.90 -39.66
C LEU A 23 24.74 -6.79 -38.44
N ALA A 24 25.84 -7.39 -37.98
CA ALA A 24 25.88 -8.36 -36.90
C ALA A 24 25.28 -7.80 -35.59
N GLY A 25 24.47 -8.63 -34.92
CA GLY A 25 24.36 -8.62 -33.45
C GLY A 25 23.06 -8.15 -32.80
N ARG A 26 21.93 -7.97 -33.52
CA ARG A 26 20.65 -7.56 -32.89
C ARG A 26 19.43 -8.39 -33.28
N ASN A 27 19.63 -9.66 -33.68
CA ASN A 27 18.53 -10.55 -34.07
C ASN A 27 18.52 -11.79 -33.16
N GLN A 28 17.33 -12.35 -32.90
CA GLN A 28 17.11 -13.46 -31.97
C GLN A 28 17.95 -14.72 -32.27
N GLU A 29 18.36 -14.90 -33.52
CA GLU A 29 19.24 -16.00 -33.95
C GLU A 29 20.72 -15.81 -33.55
N THR A 30 21.12 -14.57 -33.20
CA THR A 30 22.54 -14.21 -32.92
C THR A 30 22.92 -14.19 -31.45
N THR A 31 21.97 -14.12 -30.51
CA THR A 31 22.27 -13.88 -29.08
C THR A 31 22.24 -15.12 -28.19
N GLY A 32 21.69 -16.25 -28.65
CA GLY A 32 21.89 -17.57 -28.04
C GLY A 32 21.46 -17.76 -26.57
N PHE A 33 20.66 -16.87 -25.97
CA PHE A 33 20.26 -17.01 -24.56
C PHE A 33 19.25 -18.13 -24.35
N ALA A 34 19.75 -19.30 -23.94
CA ALA A 34 18.97 -20.46 -23.52
C ALA A 34 18.72 -20.47 -22.00
N TRP A 35 17.57 -21.05 -21.64
CA TRP A 35 17.07 -21.52 -20.34
C TRP A 35 16.62 -20.55 -19.23
N TRP A 36 17.19 -19.34 -19.06
CA TRP A 36 16.61 -18.31 -18.15
C TRP A 36 15.52 -17.45 -18.82
N ALA A 37 15.35 -17.62 -20.14
CA ALA A 37 14.38 -16.93 -20.98
C ALA A 37 12.94 -17.46 -20.84
N GLY A 38 12.55 -17.90 -19.64
CA GLY A 38 11.29 -18.60 -19.34
C GLY A 38 10.00 -17.84 -19.67
N ASN A 39 10.10 -16.55 -20.05
CA ASN A 39 9.00 -15.74 -20.58
C ASN A 39 9.30 -15.06 -21.94
N ALA A 40 10.51 -15.19 -22.49
CA ALA A 40 10.90 -14.51 -23.73
C ALA A 40 10.31 -15.15 -25.01
N ARG A 41 9.76 -16.37 -24.92
CA ARG A 41 8.98 -17.00 -26.00
C ARG A 41 7.71 -16.20 -26.34
N LEU A 42 7.35 -15.23 -25.49
CA LEU A 42 6.24 -14.31 -25.68
C LEU A 42 6.73 -12.88 -25.99
N ILE A 43 7.95 -12.64 -26.49
CA ILE A 43 8.42 -11.28 -26.85
C ILE A 43 7.46 -10.55 -27.82
N ASN A 44 6.91 -11.26 -28.80
CA ASN A 44 5.88 -10.73 -29.72
C ASN A 44 4.48 -10.57 -29.07
N LEU A 45 4.33 -11.01 -27.81
CA LEU A 45 3.15 -10.87 -26.95
C LEU A 45 3.46 -10.03 -25.68
N SER A 46 4.71 -9.61 -25.46
CA SER A 46 5.21 -9.04 -24.19
C SER A 46 4.60 -7.67 -23.90
N GLY A 47 4.35 -6.89 -24.95
CA GLY A 47 3.56 -5.65 -24.86
C GLY A 47 2.11 -5.89 -24.42
N LYS A 48 1.55 -7.09 -24.65
CA LYS A 48 0.18 -7.47 -24.25
C LYS A 48 0.10 -7.93 -22.79
N LEU A 49 1.18 -8.57 -22.29
CA LEU A 49 1.30 -8.97 -20.89
C LEU A 49 1.58 -7.78 -19.97
N LEU A 50 2.33 -6.77 -20.41
CA LEU A 50 2.58 -5.57 -19.61
C LEU A 50 1.31 -4.76 -19.33
N GLY A 51 0.39 -4.68 -20.30
CA GLY A 51 -0.95 -4.10 -20.09
C GLY A 51 -1.77 -4.87 -19.03
N ALA A 52 -1.66 -6.19 -19.02
CA ALA A 52 -2.26 -7.05 -17.99
C ALA A 52 -1.56 -6.98 -16.62
N HIS A 53 -0.32 -6.49 -16.56
CA HIS A 53 0.38 -6.18 -15.31
C HIS A 53 0.04 -4.77 -14.79
N TYR A 54 -0.06 -3.77 -15.68
CA TYR A 54 -0.53 -2.43 -15.34
C TYR A 54 -1.97 -2.45 -14.80
N SER A 55 -2.85 -3.27 -15.39
CA SER A 55 -4.20 -3.49 -14.87
C SER A 55 -4.21 -4.21 -13.51
N ARG A 56 -3.17 -4.99 -13.18
CA ARG A 56 -3.03 -5.71 -11.90
C ARG A 56 -2.65 -4.79 -10.74
N ILE A 57 -1.83 -3.77 -10.98
CA ILE A 57 -1.43 -2.77 -9.96
C ILE A 57 -2.57 -1.80 -9.67
N SER A 58 -3.31 -1.39 -10.72
CA SER A 58 -4.51 -0.57 -10.57
C SER A 58 -5.61 -1.25 -9.75
N ILE A 59 -5.67 -2.59 -9.72
CA ILE A 59 -6.65 -3.35 -8.92
C ILE A 59 -6.28 -3.42 -7.43
N LEU A 60 -5.00 -3.54 -7.09
CA LEU A 60 -4.57 -3.45 -5.68
C LEU A 60 -4.77 -2.03 -5.13
N GLY A 61 -4.63 -1.00 -5.96
CA GLY A 61 -5.03 0.38 -5.62
C GLY A 61 -6.56 0.57 -5.57
N ALA A 62 -7.33 -0.10 -6.42
CA ALA A 62 -8.80 0.01 -6.45
C ALA A 62 -9.53 -0.83 -5.38
N HIS A 63 -8.83 -1.76 -4.70
CA HIS A 63 -9.35 -2.45 -3.52
C HIS A 63 -9.57 -1.49 -2.32
N MET A 64 -9.13 -0.24 -2.44
CA MET A 64 -9.23 0.83 -1.45
C MET A 64 -10.58 1.58 -1.47
N ILE A 65 -11.51 1.26 -2.40
CA ILE A 65 -12.82 1.92 -2.50
C ILE A 65 -13.93 0.91 -2.20
N PRO A 66 -14.70 1.08 -1.11
CA PRO A 66 -15.91 0.30 -0.87
C PRO A 66 -16.90 0.54 -2.03
N GLY A 67 -17.22 -0.49 -2.81
CA GLY A 67 -18.17 -0.44 -3.94
C GLY A 67 -17.63 -0.82 -5.31
N LEU A 68 -16.32 -1.05 -5.46
CA LEU A 68 -15.69 -1.40 -6.75
C LEU A 68 -15.27 -2.88 -6.88
N GLN A 69 -15.73 -3.72 -5.95
CA GLN A 69 -15.33 -5.13 -5.85
C GLN A 69 -15.75 -5.98 -7.06
N GLU A 70 -16.80 -5.57 -7.77
CA GLU A 70 -17.30 -6.27 -8.98
C GLU A 70 -16.67 -5.74 -10.29
N GLY A 71 -16.05 -4.55 -10.26
CA GLY A 71 -15.56 -3.87 -11.46
C GLY A 71 -14.10 -4.19 -11.84
N GLY A 72 -13.27 -4.59 -10.88
CA GLY A 72 -11.84 -4.80 -11.11
C GLY A 72 -11.53 -5.90 -12.11
N CYS A 73 -12.25 -7.02 -12.04
CA CYS A 73 -12.05 -8.16 -12.95
C CYS A 73 -12.43 -7.81 -14.40
N SER A 74 -13.53 -7.09 -14.58
CA SER A 74 -14.01 -6.62 -15.89
C SER A 74 -13.00 -5.69 -16.57
N ILE A 75 -12.35 -4.79 -15.82
CA ILE A 75 -11.33 -3.88 -16.36
C ILE A 75 -10.11 -4.66 -16.88
N CYS A 76 -9.66 -5.71 -16.19
CA CYS A 76 -8.57 -6.56 -16.68
C CYS A 76 -8.95 -7.31 -17.96
N LEU A 77 -10.18 -7.80 -18.06
CA LEU A 77 -10.64 -8.54 -19.24
C LEU A 77 -10.73 -7.63 -20.47
N PHE A 78 -11.41 -6.48 -20.34
CA PHE A 78 -11.52 -5.52 -21.44
C PHE A 78 -10.16 -4.91 -21.80
N GLY A 79 -9.32 -4.59 -20.80
CA GLY A 79 -7.94 -4.14 -21.03
C GLY A 79 -7.09 -5.19 -21.75
N GLY A 80 -7.21 -6.46 -21.36
CA GLY A 80 -6.53 -7.57 -22.02
C GLY A 80 -6.95 -7.74 -23.48
N ILE A 81 -8.26 -7.72 -23.77
CA ILE A 81 -8.79 -7.79 -25.14
C ILE A 81 -8.30 -6.59 -25.96
N TRP A 82 -8.35 -5.38 -25.40
CA TRP A 82 -7.84 -4.18 -26.05
C TRP A 82 -6.36 -4.31 -26.43
N HIS A 83 -5.50 -4.75 -25.51
CA HIS A 83 -4.08 -4.95 -25.78
C HIS A 83 -3.81 -6.10 -26.78
N ILE A 84 -4.73 -7.06 -26.93
CA ILE A 84 -4.63 -8.08 -27.99
C ILE A 84 -4.91 -7.50 -29.37
N LEU A 85 -5.93 -6.65 -29.48
CA LEU A 85 -6.44 -6.14 -30.75
C LEU A 85 -5.70 -4.90 -31.26
N THR A 86 -5.00 -4.17 -30.40
CA THR A 86 -4.36 -2.91 -30.74
C THR A 86 -2.83 -3.00 -30.78
N LYS A 87 -2.23 -2.11 -31.59
CA LYS A 87 -0.78 -1.87 -31.60
C LYS A 87 -0.48 -0.60 -30.79
N PRO A 88 0.72 -0.47 -30.20
CA PRO A 88 1.09 0.74 -29.46
C PRO A 88 1.02 1.97 -30.37
N PHE A 89 0.45 3.05 -29.84
CA PHE A 89 0.33 4.32 -30.54
C PHE A 89 1.70 5.00 -30.68
N ALA A 90 1.84 5.87 -31.69
CA ALA A 90 3.11 6.53 -31.99
C ALA A 90 3.70 7.28 -30.78
N TRP A 91 2.87 7.96 -29.99
CA TRP A 91 3.34 8.67 -28.79
C TRP A 91 3.92 7.71 -27.73
N THR A 92 3.35 6.51 -27.57
CA THR A 92 3.84 5.48 -26.64
C THR A 92 5.17 4.93 -27.14
N CYS A 93 5.31 4.74 -28.45
CA CYS A 93 6.56 4.32 -29.07
C CYS A 93 7.69 5.33 -28.84
N CYS A 94 7.38 6.62 -28.85
CA CYS A 94 8.34 7.69 -28.61
C CYS A 94 8.68 7.92 -27.12
N ALA A 95 7.81 7.49 -26.20
CA ALA A 95 7.95 7.77 -24.77
C ALA A 95 8.66 6.65 -23.98
N LEU A 96 8.61 5.41 -24.45
CA LEU A 96 9.10 4.24 -23.73
C LEU A 96 10.29 3.57 -24.40
N VAL A 97 11.14 2.94 -23.59
CA VAL A 97 12.20 2.04 -24.05
C VAL A 97 11.62 0.65 -24.27
N TRP A 98 11.88 0.07 -25.45
CA TRP A 98 11.36 -1.22 -25.91
C TRP A 98 12.45 -2.29 -25.85
N SER A 99 12.90 -2.64 -24.64
CA SER A 99 13.89 -3.69 -24.38
C SER A 99 13.40 -4.64 -23.28
N GLY A 100 13.89 -5.88 -23.29
CA GLY A 100 13.54 -6.86 -22.25
C GLY A 100 13.89 -6.38 -20.84
N GLU A 101 14.96 -5.59 -20.72
CA GLU A 101 15.37 -4.99 -19.47
C GLU A 101 14.47 -3.84 -19.03
N ALA A 102 14.05 -2.98 -19.95
CA ALA A 102 13.08 -1.92 -19.65
C ALA A 102 11.75 -2.51 -19.14
N TYR A 103 11.27 -3.60 -19.76
CA TYR A 103 10.07 -4.30 -19.30
C TYR A 103 10.20 -4.85 -17.89
N LEU A 104 11.35 -5.48 -17.57
CA LEU A 104 11.65 -5.91 -16.20
C LEU A 104 11.61 -4.73 -15.24
N SER A 105 12.23 -3.62 -15.61
CA SER A 105 12.26 -2.39 -14.81
C SER A 105 10.86 -1.85 -14.52
N TYR A 106 9.97 -1.77 -15.52
CA TYR A 106 8.59 -1.31 -15.32
C TYR A 106 7.81 -2.22 -14.37
N SER A 107 8.00 -3.54 -14.47
CA SER A 107 7.39 -4.51 -13.55
C SER A 107 7.95 -4.43 -12.13
N LEU A 108 9.23 -4.07 -11.96
CA LEU A 108 9.83 -3.86 -10.64
C LEU A 108 9.28 -2.59 -9.96
N ALA A 109 9.13 -1.47 -10.70
CA ALA A 109 8.50 -0.25 -10.16
C ALA A 109 7.09 -0.55 -9.62
N ALA A 110 6.31 -1.26 -10.42
CA ALA A 110 4.99 -1.76 -10.06
C ALA A 110 4.97 -2.59 -8.76
N LEU A 111 5.86 -3.58 -8.66
CA LEU A 111 5.94 -4.46 -7.49
C LEU A 111 6.36 -3.71 -6.22
N SER A 112 7.26 -2.73 -6.36
CA SER A 112 7.68 -1.88 -5.25
C SER A 112 6.51 -1.09 -4.67
N VAL A 113 5.71 -0.43 -5.54
CA VAL A 113 4.51 0.29 -5.12
C VAL A 113 3.51 -0.66 -4.45
N CYS A 114 3.29 -1.86 -5.01
CA CYS A 114 2.46 -2.88 -4.37
C CYS A 114 2.97 -3.26 -2.97
N GLY A 115 4.30 -3.37 -2.78
CA GLY A 115 4.92 -3.65 -1.48
C GLY A 115 4.66 -2.55 -0.45
N PHE A 116 4.81 -1.28 -0.84
CA PHE A 116 4.50 -0.14 0.03
C PHE A 116 3.01 -0.02 0.35
N ILE A 117 2.14 -0.24 -0.63
CA ILE A 117 0.68 -0.28 -0.41
C ILE A 117 0.34 -1.40 0.56
N ALA A 118 0.88 -2.60 0.38
CA ALA A 118 0.65 -3.74 1.29
C ALA A 118 1.14 -3.46 2.72
N CYS A 119 2.29 -2.80 2.87
CA CYS A 119 2.80 -2.34 4.16
C CYS A 119 1.79 -1.42 4.86
N CYS A 120 1.35 -0.35 4.20
CA CYS A 120 0.36 0.57 4.78
C CYS A 120 -0.98 -0.13 5.05
N PHE A 121 -1.41 -1.00 4.13
CA PHE A 121 -2.65 -1.75 4.27
C PHE A 121 -2.64 -2.60 5.54
N VAL A 122 -1.59 -3.40 5.78
CA VAL A 122 -1.54 -4.27 6.95
C VAL A 122 -1.44 -3.50 8.27
N VAL A 123 -0.87 -2.29 8.26
CA VAL A 123 -0.75 -1.44 9.45
C VAL A 123 -2.09 -0.76 9.77
N PHE A 124 -2.75 -0.16 8.79
CA PHE A 124 -3.91 0.69 9.03
C PHE A 124 -5.26 -0.04 8.96
N THR A 125 -5.32 -1.22 8.35
CA THR A 125 -6.60 -1.93 8.23
C THR A 125 -7.05 -2.53 9.56
N ASN A 126 -8.19 -2.04 10.05
CA ASN A 126 -9.06 -2.61 11.09
C ASN A 126 -8.44 -3.16 12.39
N THR A 127 -7.41 -2.53 12.95
CA THR A 127 -7.17 -2.58 14.41
C THR A 127 -6.30 -1.40 14.85
N ALA A 128 -6.89 -0.35 15.42
CA ALA A 128 -6.13 0.55 16.29
C ALA A 128 -6.67 0.46 17.72
N TYR A 129 -5.77 0.73 18.66
CA TYR A 129 -5.92 0.39 20.08
C TYR A 129 -6.09 1.69 20.89
N PRO A 130 -7.31 2.15 21.20
CA PRO A 130 -7.45 3.26 22.12
C PRO A 130 -7.35 2.67 23.54
N SER A 131 -6.12 2.59 24.06
CA SER A 131 -5.84 2.16 25.45
C SER A 131 -6.65 2.94 26.49
N LYS A 132 -7.06 4.17 26.15
CA LYS A 132 -7.92 5.03 26.98
C LYS A 132 -9.33 4.48 27.19
N PHE A 133 -9.87 3.64 26.30
CA PHE A 133 -11.20 3.08 26.47
C PHE A 133 -11.29 2.16 27.69
N THR A 134 -10.33 1.24 27.84
CA THR A 134 -10.28 0.31 28.98
C THR A 134 -10.12 1.06 30.31
N PHE A 135 -9.26 2.08 30.35
CA PHE A 135 -9.08 2.91 31.54
C PHE A 135 -10.28 3.81 31.86
N LEU A 136 -10.95 4.35 30.84
CA LEU A 136 -12.18 5.14 30.99
C LEU A 136 -13.26 4.29 31.65
N VAL A 137 -13.52 3.09 31.11
CA VAL A 137 -14.51 2.14 31.67
C VAL A 137 -14.20 1.80 33.11
N ARG A 138 -12.94 1.47 33.41
CA ARG A 138 -12.50 1.14 34.77
C ARG A 138 -12.75 2.29 35.74
N ASP A 139 -12.29 3.49 35.42
CA ASP A 139 -12.35 4.62 36.32
C ASP A 139 -13.79 5.14 36.48
N GLN A 140 -14.63 5.01 35.44
CA GLN A 140 -16.07 5.30 35.52
C GLN A 140 -16.78 4.35 36.51
N ARG A 141 -16.44 3.04 36.51
CA ARG A 141 -16.97 2.08 37.49
C ARG A 141 -16.50 2.36 38.91
N LEU A 142 -15.33 2.98 39.07
CA LEU A 142 -14.84 3.48 40.36
C LEU A 142 -15.49 4.81 40.79
N GLY A 143 -16.44 5.34 40.02
CA GLY A 143 -17.18 6.56 40.34
C GLY A 143 -16.55 7.85 39.79
N ALA A 144 -15.52 7.77 38.95
CA ALA A 144 -14.91 8.95 38.36
C ALA A 144 -15.82 9.59 37.29
N LYS A 145 -15.96 10.91 37.33
CA LYS A 145 -16.66 11.68 36.29
C LYS A 145 -15.73 11.89 35.10
N VAL A 146 -15.86 11.04 34.07
CA VAL A 146 -14.99 11.03 32.88
C VAL A 146 -15.05 12.33 32.05
N GLU A 147 -16.18 13.05 32.09
CA GLU A 147 -16.42 14.30 31.37
C GLU A 147 -15.64 15.49 31.93
N SER A 148 -15.62 15.60 33.26
CA SER A 148 -15.02 16.74 33.96
C SER A 148 -13.62 16.44 34.49
N ALA A 149 -13.09 15.25 34.19
CA ALA A 149 -11.76 14.84 34.64
C ALA A 149 -10.70 15.59 33.84
N GLN A 150 -10.10 16.60 34.46
CA GLN A 150 -8.98 17.35 33.88
C GLN A 150 -7.67 16.57 34.05
N GLY A 151 -6.88 16.51 32.98
CA GLY A 151 -5.54 15.93 32.96
C GLY A 151 -4.46 16.93 33.39
N ARG A 152 -3.22 16.44 33.49
CA ARG A 152 -2.06 17.25 33.93
C ARG A 152 -1.71 18.41 32.98
N THR A 153 -2.16 18.37 31.74
CA THR A 153 -1.92 19.38 30.70
C THR A 153 -3.09 20.36 30.56
N CYS A 154 -3.99 20.41 31.53
CA CYS A 154 -5.25 21.15 31.50
C CYS A 154 -6.27 20.70 30.44
N LEU A 155 -5.93 19.73 29.58
CA LEU A 155 -6.86 19.05 28.67
C LEU A 155 -7.64 17.96 29.41
N GLY A 156 -8.76 17.50 28.81
CA GLY A 156 -9.53 16.39 29.38
C GLY A 156 -8.72 15.08 29.42
N LYS A 157 -8.78 14.39 30.57
CA LYS A 157 -7.99 13.18 30.84
C LYS A 157 -8.44 11.98 29.98
N TYR A 158 -9.75 11.83 29.79
CA TYR A 158 -10.35 10.72 29.03
C TYR A 158 -10.93 11.16 27.69
N LEU A 159 -11.56 12.33 27.65
CA LEU A 159 -12.25 12.88 26.49
C LEU A 159 -11.81 14.31 26.23
N MET A 160 -11.80 14.71 24.97
CA MET A 160 -11.55 16.08 24.54
C MET A 160 -12.12 16.29 23.13
N HIS A 161 -11.99 17.51 22.59
CA HIS A 161 -12.43 17.82 21.23
C HIS A 161 -11.29 17.67 20.22
N SER A 162 -11.63 17.14 19.04
CA SER A 162 -10.77 17.16 17.87
C SER A 162 -10.63 18.59 17.32
N PRO A 163 -9.69 18.84 16.39
CA PRO A 163 -9.59 20.12 15.70
C PRO A 163 -10.89 20.53 14.96
N THR A 164 -11.74 19.57 14.61
CA THR A 164 -13.03 19.79 13.95
C THR A 164 -14.22 19.84 14.92
N GLY A 165 -13.98 19.69 16.23
CA GLY A 165 -15.00 19.77 17.28
C GLY A 165 -15.64 18.45 17.69
N GLU A 166 -15.27 17.32 17.09
CA GLU A 166 -15.79 16.00 17.46
C GLU A 166 -15.25 15.55 18.83
N VAL A 167 -16.05 14.81 19.61
CA VAL A 167 -15.62 14.24 20.89
C VAL A 167 -14.76 13.00 20.63
N ILE A 168 -13.52 13.03 21.09
CA ILE A 168 -12.50 12.00 20.86
C ILE A 168 -11.81 11.59 22.17
N PHE A 169 -11.06 10.49 22.15
CA PHE A 169 -10.25 10.09 23.31
C PHE A 169 -9.08 11.06 23.57
N GLY A 170 -8.83 11.32 24.85
CA GLY A 170 -7.77 12.21 25.34
C GLY A 170 -6.37 11.59 25.37
N GLY A 171 -5.35 12.40 25.67
CA GLY A 171 -3.95 11.97 25.78
C GLY A 171 -3.30 11.63 24.43
N GLU A 172 -2.24 10.82 24.44
CA GLU A 172 -1.46 10.50 23.22
C GLU A 172 -2.29 9.77 22.14
N THR A 173 -3.36 9.08 22.52
CA THR A 173 -4.28 8.44 21.57
C THR A 173 -5.09 9.43 20.74
N MET A 174 -4.94 10.75 20.97
CA MET A 174 -5.54 11.79 20.15
C MET A 174 -5.19 11.69 18.68
N HIS A 175 -4.01 11.18 18.33
CA HIS A 175 -3.57 11.01 16.95
C HIS A 175 -4.38 9.93 16.20
N PHE A 176 -5.07 9.05 16.93
CA PHE A 176 -5.81 7.92 16.38
C PHE A 176 -7.34 8.12 16.45
N TRP A 177 -7.80 9.37 16.47
CA TRP A 177 -9.22 9.70 16.56
C TRP A 177 -10.03 9.25 15.33
N ASP A 178 -9.38 9.12 14.17
CA ASP A 178 -9.95 8.57 12.94
C ASP A 178 -10.25 7.06 13.00
N LEU A 179 -9.85 6.38 14.08
CA LEU A 179 -10.13 4.96 14.27
C LEU A 179 -11.64 4.70 14.19
N ARG A 180 -12.01 3.80 13.28
CA ARG A 180 -13.33 3.17 13.22
C ARG A 180 -13.18 1.69 13.49
N ALA A 181 -13.93 1.19 14.46
CA ALA A 181 -13.90 -0.22 14.83
C ALA A 181 -15.31 -0.70 15.21
N PRO A 182 -15.71 -1.93 14.83
CA PRO A 182 -17.06 -2.44 15.11
C PRO A 182 -17.44 -2.41 16.59
N TRP A 183 -16.44 -2.52 17.48
CA TRP A 183 -16.65 -2.49 18.93
C TRP A 183 -16.74 -1.08 19.51
N LEU A 184 -16.27 -0.05 18.80
CA LEU A 184 -16.32 1.35 19.24
C LEU A 184 -17.47 2.12 18.59
N GLU A 185 -17.84 1.75 17.35
CA GLU A 185 -18.86 2.41 16.56
C GLU A 185 -20.23 2.56 17.24
N PRO A 186 -20.74 1.57 18.01
CA PRO A 186 -22.01 1.73 18.72
C PRO A 186 -22.03 2.90 19.72
N LEU A 187 -20.86 3.30 20.22
CA LEU A 187 -20.68 4.38 21.18
C LEU A 187 -20.47 5.75 20.50
N ARG A 188 -20.46 5.79 19.17
CA ARG A 188 -20.31 7.01 18.37
C ARG A 188 -21.69 7.54 17.97
N GLY A 189 -21.85 8.86 18.08
CA GLY A 189 -22.99 9.63 17.59
C GLY A 189 -22.57 10.62 16.49
N PRO A 190 -23.45 11.57 16.11
CA PRO A 190 -23.18 12.54 15.05
C PRO A 190 -21.96 13.44 15.30
N ASN A 191 -21.64 13.72 16.56
CA ASN A 191 -20.55 14.61 16.97
C ASN A 191 -19.35 13.86 17.59
N GLY A 192 -19.13 12.60 17.21
CA GLY A 192 -18.08 11.75 17.78
C GLY A 192 -18.59 10.88 18.94
N LEU A 193 -17.78 10.65 19.98
CA LEU A 193 -18.16 9.78 21.10
C LEU A 193 -19.32 10.36 21.91
N ASP A 194 -20.39 9.59 22.08
CA ASP A 194 -21.60 10.00 22.80
C ASP A 194 -21.47 9.70 24.30
N LEU A 195 -21.50 10.76 25.11
CA LEU A 195 -21.40 10.72 26.56
C LEU A 195 -22.51 9.89 27.23
N SER A 196 -23.72 9.95 26.69
CA SER A 196 -24.86 9.23 27.25
C SER A 196 -24.67 7.72 27.09
N ARG A 197 -24.19 7.30 25.92
CA ARG A 197 -23.88 5.90 25.59
C ARG A 197 -22.66 5.39 26.34
N LEU A 198 -21.61 6.21 26.48
CA LEU A 198 -20.44 5.86 27.30
C LEU A 198 -20.81 5.61 28.77
N LYS A 199 -21.83 6.29 29.29
CA LYS A 199 -22.29 6.11 30.67
C LYS A 199 -23.11 4.84 30.87
N LYS A 200 -23.92 4.44 29.89
CA LYS A 200 -25.01 3.47 30.07
C LYS A 200 -24.93 2.22 29.20
N ASP A 201 -24.33 2.33 28.02
CA ASP A 201 -24.54 1.34 26.95
C ASP A 201 -23.29 0.48 26.68
N ILE A 202 -22.23 0.63 27.48
CA ILE A 202 -21.00 -0.17 27.34
C ILE A 202 -21.28 -1.62 27.70
N GLN A 203 -20.99 -2.51 26.75
CA GLN A 203 -21.22 -3.95 26.89
C GLN A 203 -19.95 -4.68 27.34
N PRO A 204 -20.07 -5.76 28.15
CA PRO A 204 -18.92 -6.54 28.61
C PRO A 204 -18.06 -7.14 27.48
N TRP A 205 -18.64 -7.42 26.31
CA TRP A 205 -17.87 -7.92 25.17
C TRP A 205 -16.99 -6.82 24.55
N GLN A 206 -17.43 -5.55 24.53
CA GLN A 206 -16.62 -4.43 24.07
C GLN A 206 -15.42 -4.21 25.00
N GLU A 207 -15.63 -4.36 26.31
CA GLU A 207 -14.57 -4.27 27.31
C GLU A 207 -13.53 -5.36 27.12
N ARG A 208 -13.96 -6.63 27.04
CA ARG A 208 -13.06 -7.76 26.79
C ARG A 208 -12.25 -7.58 25.52
N HIS A 209 -12.91 -7.18 24.43
CA HIS A 209 -12.24 -6.98 23.16
C HIS A 209 -11.25 -5.81 23.19
N SER A 210 -11.59 -4.70 23.84
CA SER A 210 -10.68 -3.57 24.04
C SER A 210 -9.46 -3.94 24.88
N ALA A 211 -9.66 -4.77 25.92
CA ALA A 211 -8.60 -5.22 26.81
C ALA A 211 -7.66 -6.20 26.10
N GLU A 212 -8.21 -7.19 25.40
CA GLU A 212 -7.47 -8.13 24.55
C GLU A 212 -6.58 -7.37 23.56
N TYR A 213 -7.17 -6.40 22.89
CA TYR A 213 -6.42 -5.54 22.00
C TYR A 213 -5.31 -4.79 22.75
N MET A 214 -5.63 -4.09 23.83
CA MET A 214 -4.63 -3.34 24.59
C MET A 214 -3.45 -4.22 25.06
N THR A 215 -3.70 -5.45 25.48
CA THR A 215 -2.65 -6.40 25.92
C THR A 215 -1.87 -7.03 24.76
N HIS A 216 -2.44 -7.06 23.56
CA HIS A 216 -1.81 -7.54 22.33
C HIS A 216 -1.50 -6.39 21.38
N ALA A 217 -0.98 -5.28 21.92
CA ALA A 217 -0.45 -4.19 21.11
C ALA A 217 0.71 -4.70 20.23
N PRO A 218 0.86 -4.22 18.98
CA PRO A 218 1.86 -4.69 18.03
C PRO A 218 3.28 -4.16 18.34
N LEU A 219 3.74 -4.38 19.57
CA LEU A 219 5.03 -3.97 20.10
C LEU A 219 5.78 -5.22 20.60
N GLY A 220 7.04 -5.35 20.19
CA GLY A 220 7.91 -6.44 20.64
C GLY A 220 9.31 -6.32 20.06
N SER A 221 10.25 -7.08 20.63
CA SER A 221 11.64 -7.13 20.21
C SER A 221 11.89 -8.15 19.09
N LEU A 222 13.08 -8.09 18.48
CA LEU A 222 13.48 -9.00 17.40
C LEU A 222 13.54 -10.48 17.85
N ASN A 223 13.90 -10.74 19.12
CA ASN A 223 13.92 -12.08 19.70
C ASN A 223 12.56 -12.52 20.27
N SER A 224 11.49 -11.89 19.81
CA SER A 224 10.10 -12.19 20.14
C SER A 224 9.66 -11.92 21.58
N VAL A 225 10.28 -10.96 22.27
CA VAL A 225 9.80 -10.51 23.59
C VAL A 225 8.73 -9.45 23.37
N GLY A 226 7.50 -9.74 23.78
CA GLY A 226 6.36 -8.86 23.61
C GLY A 226 6.32 -7.75 24.66
N GLY A 227 5.88 -6.56 24.25
CA GLY A 227 5.78 -5.40 25.13
C GLY A 227 6.64 -4.22 24.68
N VAL A 228 6.87 -3.29 25.61
CA VAL A 228 7.73 -2.12 25.37
C VAL A 228 9.20 -2.50 25.38
N ALA A 229 10.09 -1.63 24.88
CA ALA A 229 11.52 -1.93 24.75
C ALA A 229 12.23 -2.26 26.08
N ASN A 230 11.70 -1.81 27.22
CA ASN A 230 12.24 -2.07 28.56
C ASN A 230 11.50 -3.20 29.29
N GLU A 231 10.64 -3.95 28.59
CA GLU A 231 9.92 -5.08 29.19
C GLU A 231 10.88 -6.23 29.48
N ILE A 232 10.65 -6.93 30.59
CA ILE A 232 11.39 -8.13 30.94
C ILE A 232 11.02 -9.29 30.00
N ASN A 233 11.89 -10.29 29.88
CA ASN A 233 11.63 -11.49 29.08
C ASN A 233 10.54 -12.36 29.73
N ALA A 234 9.28 -12.07 29.44
CA ALA A 234 8.12 -12.77 30.02
C ALA A 234 7.17 -13.34 28.96
N VAL A 235 6.81 -12.54 27.95
CA VAL A 235 5.81 -12.92 26.95
C VAL A 235 6.47 -13.12 25.60
N ASN A 236 6.28 -14.30 24.99
CA ASN A 236 6.73 -14.58 23.64
C ASN A 236 5.66 -14.12 22.62
N TYR A 237 5.76 -12.88 22.15
CA TYR A 237 4.75 -12.29 21.26
C TYR A 237 5.34 -11.17 20.39
N VAL A 238 5.09 -11.25 19.09
CA VAL A 238 5.22 -10.14 18.13
C VAL A 238 4.06 -10.23 17.18
N SER A 239 3.37 -9.11 16.94
CA SER A 239 2.21 -9.10 16.06
C SER A 239 2.59 -9.50 14.63
N PRO A 240 1.79 -10.37 13.96
CA PRO A 240 1.94 -10.61 12.53
C PRO A 240 1.90 -9.34 11.68
N ARG A 241 1.21 -8.28 12.15
CA ARG A 241 1.20 -6.97 11.49
C ARG A 241 2.61 -6.37 11.42
N SER A 242 3.37 -6.45 12.51
CA SER A 242 4.74 -5.94 12.57
C SER A 242 5.65 -6.73 11.62
N TRP A 243 5.54 -8.06 11.59
CA TRP A 243 6.29 -8.92 10.66
C TRP A 243 5.95 -8.66 9.20
N LEU A 244 4.67 -8.57 8.87
CA LEU A 244 4.21 -8.34 7.50
C LEU A 244 4.56 -6.91 7.03
N SER A 245 4.35 -5.90 7.87
CA SER A 245 4.67 -4.51 7.54
C SER A 245 6.17 -4.32 7.29
N THR A 246 7.01 -4.78 8.21
CA THR A 246 8.47 -4.63 8.10
C THR A 246 9.03 -5.41 6.91
N SER A 247 8.57 -6.65 6.68
CA SER A 247 9.02 -7.46 5.54
C SER A 247 8.61 -6.84 4.20
N HIS A 248 7.37 -6.39 4.04
CA HIS A 248 6.90 -5.78 2.79
C HIS A 248 7.52 -4.41 2.54
N PHE A 249 7.82 -3.63 3.58
CA PHE A 249 8.56 -2.38 3.44
C PHE A 249 9.98 -2.62 2.93
N VAL A 250 10.71 -3.55 3.54
CA VAL A 250 12.09 -3.90 3.14
C VAL A 250 12.12 -4.44 1.71
N LEU A 251 11.20 -5.35 1.36
CA LEU A 251 11.07 -5.88 0.00
C LEU A 251 10.72 -4.77 -1.00
N GLY A 252 9.74 -3.93 -0.69
CA GLY A 252 9.32 -2.80 -1.55
C GLY A 252 10.47 -1.83 -1.81
N PHE A 253 11.28 -1.55 -0.80
CA PHE A 253 12.48 -0.70 -0.92
C PHE A 253 13.55 -1.32 -1.81
N PHE A 254 13.95 -2.57 -1.59
CA PHE A 254 14.99 -3.18 -2.42
C PHE A 254 14.53 -3.40 -3.86
N ILE A 255 13.25 -3.76 -4.08
CA ILE A 255 12.69 -3.84 -5.43
C ILE A 255 12.72 -2.47 -6.12
N PHE A 256 12.50 -1.37 -5.40
CA PHE A 256 12.64 -0.02 -5.95
C PHE A 256 14.08 0.29 -6.39
N VAL A 257 15.06 -0.06 -5.55
CA VAL A 257 16.48 0.12 -5.89
C VAL A 257 16.85 -0.68 -7.14
N VAL A 258 16.36 -1.92 -7.24
CA VAL A 258 16.58 -2.78 -8.42
C VAL A 258 15.87 -2.23 -9.66
N HIS A 259 14.70 -1.61 -9.50
CA HIS A 259 14.04 -0.85 -10.58
C HIS A 259 14.92 0.28 -11.10
N LEU A 260 15.47 1.13 -10.21
CA LEU A 260 16.33 2.25 -10.61
C LEU A 260 17.56 1.77 -11.38
N TRP A 261 18.16 0.67 -10.93
CA TRP A 261 19.31 0.05 -11.60
C TRP A 261 18.97 -0.41 -13.03
N HIS A 262 17.92 -1.23 -13.19
CA HIS A 262 17.53 -1.74 -14.50
C HIS A 262 16.93 -0.66 -15.42
N ALA A 263 16.28 0.36 -14.86
CA ALA A 263 15.82 1.52 -15.63
C ALA A 263 17.00 2.31 -16.21
N GLY A 264 18.05 2.53 -15.42
CA GLY A 264 19.23 3.28 -15.87
C GLY A 264 20.13 2.50 -16.84
N ARG A 265 20.10 1.17 -16.79
CA ARG A 265 20.88 0.31 -17.69
C ARG A 265 20.18 0.05 -19.03
N ALA A 266 18.85 0.12 -19.07
CA ALA A 266 18.03 -0.06 -20.28
C ALA A 266 18.10 1.12 -21.25
#